data_AF-A0A1B3SMU8-F1
#
_entry.id   AF-A0A1B3SMU8-F1
#
_cell.length_a   1.000
_cell.length_b   1.000
_cell.length_c   1.000
_cell.angle_alpha   90.00
_cell.angle_beta   90.00
_cell.angle_gamma   90.00
#
_symmetry.space_group_name_H-M   'P 1'
#
loop_
_entity.id
_entity.type
_entity.pdbx_description
1 polymer ?
#
loop_
_entity_poly.entity_id
_entity_poly.type
_entity_poly.pdbx_seq_one_letter_code
_entity_poly.pdbx_strand_id
1 'polypeptide(L)'
;AITVVDEVQGFRYFDMRSIIGFVDGTENPVGRKAIEFTLIGDEDPAFSGGSYVLVEVPHNMNAWNELSVEAQERVIGRKKLSDIELDDAVKPSSSHSA
;
A
#
# COMPACT_ATOMS: atom_id res chain seq x y z
N ALA A 1 -16.35 3.42 -29.84
CA ALA A 1 -14.98 2.88 -29.88
C ALA A 1 -14.22 3.42 -28.69
N ILE A 2 -13.22 2.69 -28.18
CA ILE A 2 -12.38 3.09 -27.04
C ILE A 2 -10.94 3.31 -27.50
N THR A 3 -10.19 4.16 -26.79
CA THR A 3 -8.76 4.42 -27.01
C THR A 3 -8.02 4.23 -25.69
N VAL A 4 -6.91 3.52 -25.72
CA VAL A 4 -6.03 3.34 -24.55
C VAL A 4 -5.30 4.64 -24.27
N VAL A 5 -5.39 5.13 -23.03
CA VAL A 5 -4.72 6.35 -22.57
C VAL A 5 -3.43 6.05 -21.79
N ASP A 6 -3.42 4.96 -21.04
CA ASP A 6 -2.27 4.45 -20.29
C ASP A 6 -2.40 2.93 -20.11
N GLU A 7 -1.28 2.23 -20.09
CA GLU A 7 -1.22 0.77 -19.91
C GLU A 7 0.04 0.41 -19.12
N VAL A 8 -0.15 -0.18 -17.94
CA VAL A 8 0.94 -0.62 -17.06
C VAL A 8 0.83 -2.13 -16.83
N GLN A 9 1.90 -2.85 -17.18
CA GLN A 9 2.03 -4.28 -16.95
C GLN A 9 2.66 -4.52 -15.58
N GLY A 10 1.81 -4.73 -14.57
CA GLY A 10 2.24 -5.06 -13.21
C GLY A 10 2.69 -6.52 -13.06
N PHE A 11 3.50 -6.78 -12.05
CA PHE A 11 3.90 -8.14 -11.68
C PHE A 11 3.97 -8.26 -10.15
N ARG A 12 3.72 -9.46 -9.64
CA ARG A 12 3.99 -9.76 -8.23
C ARG A 12 5.50 -9.86 -8.02
N TYR A 13 6.03 -9.08 -7.10
CA TYR A 13 7.44 -9.12 -6.74
C TYR A 13 7.64 -9.96 -5.47
N PHE A 14 8.43 -11.04 -5.60
CA PHE A 14 8.74 -11.98 -4.52
C PHE A 14 7.52 -12.38 -3.65
N ASP A 15 7.67 -12.27 -2.34
CA ASP A 15 6.74 -12.59 -1.26
C ASP A 15 5.71 -11.46 -0.98
N MET A 16 5.11 -10.88 -2.05
CA MET A 16 4.20 -9.71 -2.00
C MET A 16 4.89 -8.40 -1.63
N ARG A 17 6.08 -8.16 -2.18
CA ARG A 17 6.78 -6.90 -1.96
C ARG A 17 6.36 -5.83 -2.95
N SER A 18 6.29 -4.58 -2.49
CA SER A 18 6.33 -3.42 -3.37
C SER A 18 7.74 -3.22 -3.94
N ILE A 19 7.87 -2.34 -4.93
CA ILE A 19 9.16 -2.11 -5.61
C ILE A 19 10.25 -1.52 -4.69
N ILE A 20 9.85 -0.92 -3.56
CA ILE A 20 10.76 -0.41 -2.52
C ILE A 20 11.32 -1.51 -1.60
N GLY A 21 10.86 -2.76 -1.78
CA GLY A 21 11.38 -3.95 -1.12
C GLY A 21 10.76 -4.27 0.24
N PHE A 22 9.64 -3.65 0.59
CA PHE A 22 8.82 -3.98 1.78
C PHE A 22 7.63 -4.82 1.35
N VAL A 23 7.17 -5.73 2.22
CA VAL A 23 5.89 -6.42 2.01
C VAL A 23 4.77 -5.37 2.02
N ASP A 24 3.82 -5.52 1.09
CA ASP A 24 2.76 -4.56 0.88
C ASP A 24 1.39 -5.24 0.94
N GLY A 25 0.42 -4.54 1.52
CA GLY A 25 -0.94 -5.03 1.74
C GLY A 25 -1.16 -5.86 3.01
N THR A 26 -0.19 -5.94 3.92
CA THR A 26 -0.34 -6.69 5.20
C THR A 26 -1.52 -6.21 6.04
N GLU A 27 -1.78 -4.90 6.05
CA GLU A 27 -2.88 -4.29 6.80
C GLU A 27 -4.20 -4.22 6.03
N ASN A 28 -4.27 -4.77 4.81
CA ASN A 28 -5.51 -4.74 4.04
C ASN A 28 -6.61 -5.53 4.76
N PRO A 29 -7.85 -5.00 4.81
CA PRO A 29 -8.97 -5.77 5.33
C PRO A 29 -9.19 -7.01 4.48
N VAL A 30 -9.42 -8.15 5.13
CA VAL A 30 -9.63 -9.44 4.47
C VAL A 30 -11.02 -10.01 4.72
N GLY A 31 -11.46 -10.92 3.84
CA GLY A 31 -12.75 -11.58 3.96
C GLY A 31 -13.90 -10.60 3.95
N ARG A 32 -14.85 -10.74 4.90
CA ARG A 32 -16.02 -9.87 4.97
C ARG A 32 -15.69 -8.41 5.29
N LYS A 33 -14.60 -8.15 6.01
CA LYS A 33 -14.17 -6.76 6.27
C LYS A 33 -13.81 -6.04 4.98
N ALA A 34 -13.23 -6.73 4.00
CA ALA A 34 -12.90 -6.11 2.71
C ALA A 34 -14.16 -5.50 2.05
N ILE A 35 -15.30 -6.18 2.14
CA ILE A 35 -16.57 -5.71 1.58
C ILE A 35 -17.02 -4.41 2.26
N GLU A 36 -16.99 -4.38 3.59
CA GLU A 36 -17.38 -3.21 4.39
C GLU A 36 -16.51 -1.98 4.10
N PHE A 37 -15.21 -2.18 3.87
CA PHE A 37 -14.26 -1.08 3.63
C PHE A 37 -14.22 -0.60 2.18
N THR A 38 -14.77 -1.34 1.21
CA THR A 38 -14.56 -1.05 -0.22
C THR A 38 -15.84 -0.83 -1.01
N LEU A 39 -17.00 -1.27 -0.53
CA LEU A 39 -18.27 -1.11 -1.24
C LEU A 39 -19.10 0.02 -0.67
N ILE A 40 -19.69 0.80 -1.56
CA ILE A 40 -20.73 1.78 -1.24
C ILE A 40 -21.95 1.02 -0.68
N GLY A 41 -22.44 1.47 0.47
CA GLY A 41 -23.56 0.87 1.19
C GLY A 41 -24.85 1.69 1.08
N ASP A 42 -25.68 1.60 2.12
CA ASP A 42 -26.98 2.29 2.20
C ASP A 42 -26.84 3.80 2.39
N GLU A 43 -25.63 4.32 2.61
CA GLU A 43 -25.33 5.74 2.61
C GLU A 43 -25.50 6.38 1.22
N ASP A 44 -25.39 5.59 0.14
CA ASP A 44 -25.73 6.01 -1.22
C ASP A 44 -26.39 4.86 -2.02
N PRO A 45 -27.69 4.60 -1.78
CA PRO A 45 -28.38 3.41 -2.31
C PRO A 45 -28.40 3.32 -3.83
N ALA A 46 -28.29 4.44 -4.54
CA ALA A 46 -28.28 4.47 -6.00
C ALA A 46 -27.00 3.86 -6.59
N PHE A 47 -25.91 3.84 -5.81
CA PHE A 47 -24.60 3.34 -6.20
C PHE A 47 -24.14 2.16 -5.33
N SER A 48 -25.04 1.57 -4.55
CA SER A 48 -24.74 0.44 -3.67
C SER A 48 -24.07 -0.72 -4.43
N GLY A 49 -22.99 -1.25 -3.85
CA GLY A 49 -22.13 -2.25 -4.48
C GLY A 49 -21.08 -1.69 -5.45
N GLY A 50 -21.11 -0.37 -5.73
CA GLY A 50 -20.03 0.36 -6.38
C GLY A 50 -18.83 0.60 -5.46
N SER A 51 -17.77 1.20 -6.01
CA SER A 51 -16.55 1.52 -5.26
C SER A 51 -15.83 2.71 -5.90
N TYR A 52 -14.98 3.36 -5.12
CA TYR A 52 -14.08 4.40 -5.58
C TYR A 52 -12.66 3.84 -5.66
N VAL A 53 -12.01 4.00 -6.81
CA VAL A 53 -10.64 3.52 -7.06
C VAL A 53 -9.73 4.70 -7.42
N LEU A 54 -8.56 4.75 -6.79
CA LEU A 54 -7.49 5.71 -7.07
C LEU A 54 -6.23 4.94 -7.50
N VAL A 55 -5.52 5.44 -8.50
CA VAL A 55 -4.32 4.79 -9.06
C VAL A 55 -3.18 5.80 -9.20
N GLU A 56 -2.04 5.54 -8.55
CA GLU A 56 -0.82 6.35 -8.61
C GLU A 56 0.44 5.47 -8.51
N VAL A 57 1.54 5.79 -9.24
CA VAL A 57 2.78 4.99 -9.20
C VAL A 57 4.11 5.78 -9.37
N PRO A 58 4.46 6.77 -8.53
CA PRO A 58 5.80 7.39 -8.58
C PRO A 58 6.77 6.85 -7.51
N HIS A 59 8.00 6.48 -7.91
CA HIS A 59 9.09 6.15 -6.97
C HIS A 59 10.42 6.73 -7.43
N ASN A 60 11.19 7.34 -6.51
CA ASN A 60 12.60 7.69 -6.75
C ASN A 60 13.50 6.62 -6.11
N MET A 61 13.80 5.57 -6.88
CA MET A 61 14.55 4.42 -6.37
C MET A 61 16.02 4.74 -6.05
N ASN A 62 16.61 5.75 -6.70
CA ASN A 62 17.99 6.16 -6.39
C ASN A 62 18.07 6.74 -4.98
N ALA A 63 17.24 7.76 -4.69
CA ALA A 63 17.17 8.37 -3.37
C ALA A 63 16.76 7.34 -2.29
N TRP A 64 15.84 6.42 -2.62
CA TRP A 64 15.43 5.37 -1.70
C TRP A 64 16.57 4.44 -1.30
N ASN A 65 17.38 3.99 -2.27
CA ASN A 65 18.46 3.03 -2.04
C ASN A 65 19.70 3.65 -1.39
N GLU A 66 19.81 4.98 -1.32
CA GLU A 66 20.84 5.68 -0.55
C GLU A 66 20.58 5.63 0.97
N LEU A 67 19.33 5.39 1.38
CA LEU A 67 18.98 5.24 2.80
C LEU A 67 19.48 3.91 3.36
N SER A 68 19.93 3.91 4.62
CA SER A 68 20.15 2.65 5.35
C SER A 68 18.84 1.90 5.53
N VAL A 69 18.91 0.59 5.76
CA VAL A 69 17.72 -0.24 6.01
C VAL A 69 16.93 0.32 7.20
N GLU A 70 17.59 0.72 8.28
CA GLU A 70 16.94 1.26 9.48
C GLU A 70 16.23 2.58 9.20
N ALA A 71 16.78 3.41 8.30
CA ALA A 71 16.12 4.64 7.87
C ALA A 71 14.89 4.34 7.02
N GLN A 72 14.98 3.38 6.08
CA GLN A 72 13.82 2.91 5.31
C GLN A 72 12.72 2.32 6.21
N GLU A 73 13.10 1.51 7.21
CA GLU A 73 12.17 0.94 8.19
C GLU A 73 11.44 2.03 8.99
N ARG A 74 12.12 3.12 9.33
CA ARG A 74 11.49 4.28 9.99
C ARG A 74 10.56 5.07 9.08
N VAL A 75 10.85 5.13 7.78
CA VAL A 75 9.94 5.75 6.79
C VAL A 75 8.69 4.91 6.62
N ILE A 76 8.81 3.58 6.57
CA ILE A 76 7.65 2.69 6.36
C ILE A 76 6.88 2.42 7.65
N GLY A 77 7.57 2.27 8.79
CA GLY A 77 6.97 1.88 10.06
C GLY A 77 7.01 0.38 10.34
N ARG A 78 7.74 -0.40 9.53
CA ARG A 78 7.87 -1.87 9.65
C ARG A 78 9.30 -2.33 9.40
N LYS A 79 9.64 -3.55 9.84
CA LYS A 79 10.92 -4.21 9.56
C LYS A 79 10.95 -4.73 8.12
N LYS A 80 12.03 -4.43 7.38
CA LYS A 80 12.08 -4.64 5.93
C LYS A 80 11.97 -6.12 5.55
N LEU A 81 12.73 -6.97 6.23
CA LEU A 81 12.76 -8.41 5.91
C LEU A 81 11.55 -9.15 6.48
N SER A 82 11.31 -8.99 7.79
CA SER A 82 10.32 -9.80 8.53
C SER A 82 8.89 -9.26 8.47
N ASP A 83 8.71 -8.06 7.92
CA ASP A 83 7.42 -7.36 7.88
C ASP A 83 6.79 -7.14 9.26
N ILE A 84 7.60 -7.10 10.32
CA ILE A 84 7.09 -6.86 11.67
C ILE A 84 6.92 -5.36 11.88
N GLU A 85 5.76 -4.92 12.34
CA GLU A 85 5.48 -3.53 12.66
C GLU A 85 6.45 -3.01 13.75
N LEU A 86 6.90 -1.76 13.61
CA LEU A 86 7.73 -1.12 14.63
C LEU A 86 6.90 -0.81 15.88
N ASP A 87 7.51 -0.93 17.06
CA ASP A 87 6.88 -0.51 18.31
C ASP A 87 6.60 1.00 18.29
N ASP A 88 5.47 1.41 18.88
CA ASP A 88 5.05 2.83 18.92
C ASP A 88 6.09 3.74 19.59
N ALA A 89 6.91 3.20 20.50
CA ALA A 89 7.98 3.95 21.16
C ALA A 89 9.11 4.36 20.20
N VAL A 90 9.25 3.70 19.05
CA VAL A 90 10.31 3.96 18.06
C VAL A 90 9.78 4.29 16.67
N LYS A 91 8.50 4.02 16.39
CA LYS A 91 7.83 4.35 15.13
C LYS A 91 7.63 5.86 15.04
N PRO A 92 8.24 6.55 14.06
CA PRO A 92 8.00 7.97 13.86
C PRO A 92 6.53 8.23 13.51
N SER A 93 5.96 9.31 14.02
CA SER A 93 4.59 9.72 13.66
C SER A 93 4.44 10.11 12.17
N SER A 94 5.56 10.29 11.47
CA SER A 94 5.60 10.55 10.03
C SER A 94 5.83 9.28 9.20
N SER A 95 5.85 8.10 9.83
CA SER A 95 5.98 6.84 9.08
C SER A 95 4.71 6.57 8.26
N HIS A 96 4.85 5.87 7.15
CA HIS A 96 3.74 5.58 6.25
C HIS A 96 2.61 4.79 6.91
N SER A 97 2.94 3.93 7.88
CA SER A 97 1.97 3.11 8.61
C SER A 97 1.56 3.68 9.97
N ALA A 98 1.89 4.94 10.28
CA ALA A 98 1.49 5.59 11.53
C ALA A 98 0.02 6.04 11.51
#